data_AF-A0A944ICR0-F1
#
_entry.id   AF-A0A944ICR0-F1
#
_cell.length_a   1.000
_cell.length_b   1.000
_cell.length_c   1.000
_cell.angle_alpha   90.00
_cell.angle_beta   90.00
_cell.angle_gamma   90.00
#
_symmetry.space_group_name_H-M   'P 1'
#
loop_
_entity.id
_entity.type
_entity.pdbx_description
1 polymer ?
#
loop_
_entity_poly.entity_id
_entity_poly.type
_entity_poly.pdbx_seq_one_letter_code
_entity_poly.pdbx_strand_id
1 'polypeptide(L)'
;MSTPPPDASGTPALSAARARDVVDALRRGTVPQQGLGLFAVGLDRFADALDDDLATSARGGSAFHALRGEYGSGKTFFARWLAERAKRRGLAVSEVQISETETPLHRLETVYRRLTERLATSTHPASALRAVIDSWFYALEEEVLATDQVDEDDEAALARGVDELLELRLAEVARTTPAFSAALRGYRAAVADGDGARAEALIAWLGGQKSVAASAKRAAGVRGDLDHFAALGFLQGLLTVLRDCGHPGLLLVLDEVETLQRVRGDVREKSLNALRQLLDEIDAGRFPGLFLVITGTPAFYDGQQGVQRLAPLAQRLATDFTTDPRFDSPRAVQLRLPGFDLASLGELGRKVRGVYGTTARNPERVAARADDAYLDELARAVTGSLGGRTGIAPRLYLRKLVADVLDRIDTFDDFDPRRHYTLTLDTAELDEVERNAAAVRAGDVHLELP
;
A
#
# COMPACT_ATOMS: atom_id res chain seq x y z
N MET A 1 28.20 -16.48 1.42
CA MET A 1 27.60 -16.24 2.76
C MET A 1 26.36 -17.10 2.85
N SER A 2 26.47 -18.23 3.54
CA SER A 2 25.40 -19.24 3.61
C SER A 2 24.24 -18.74 4.45
N THR A 3 23.04 -18.81 3.90
CA THR A 3 21.77 -18.55 4.59
C THR A 3 21.59 -19.53 5.76
N PRO A 4 21.17 -19.06 6.95
CA PRO A 4 20.89 -19.96 8.07
C PRO A 4 19.63 -20.79 7.78
N PRO A 5 19.52 -22.01 8.34
CA PRO A 5 18.34 -22.85 8.15
C PRO A 5 17.10 -22.24 8.82
N PRO A 6 15.89 -22.46 8.28
CA PRO A 6 14.65 -21.98 8.88
C PRO A 6 14.33 -22.76 10.16
N ASP A 7 13.84 -22.05 11.18
CA ASP A 7 13.33 -22.64 12.42
C ASP A 7 11.92 -23.23 12.20
N ALA A 8 11.52 -24.19 13.06
CA ALA A 8 10.34 -25.05 12.91
C ALA A 8 8.95 -24.34 12.89
N SER A 9 8.92 -23.01 12.87
CA SER A 9 7.73 -22.16 12.78
C SER A 9 7.56 -21.45 11.42
N GLY A 10 8.43 -21.71 10.43
CA GLY A 10 8.33 -21.12 9.09
C GLY A 10 8.57 -19.60 9.05
N THR A 11 9.04 -18.99 10.14
CA THR A 11 9.39 -17.58 10.20
C THR A 11 10.87 -17.43 9.85
N PRO A 12 11.26 -16.79 8.73
CA PRO A 12 12.66 -16.59 8.40
C PRO A 12 13.36 -15.84 9.54
N ALA A 13 14.54 -16.32 9.95
CA ALA A 13 15.34 -15.72 11.01
C ALA A 13 15.48 -14.21 10.78
N LEU A 14 15.13 -13.41 11.78
CA LEU A 14 15.13 -11.96 11.71
C LEU A 14 16.56 -11.45 11.46
N SER A 15 16.85 -10.91 10.28
CA SER A 15 18.14 -10.25 10.05
C SER A 15 18.24 -8.99 10.92
N ALA A 16 19.40 -8.76 11.54
CA ALA A 16 19.63 -7.58 12.38
C ALA A 16 19.38 -6.25 11.64
N ALA A 17 19.65 -6.19 10.33
CA ALA A 17 19.37 -5.00 9.51
C ALA A 17 17.87 -4.68 9.46
N ARG A 18 17.04 -5.68 9.13
CA ARG A 18 15.58 -5.55 9.11
C ARG A 18 14.99 -5.15 10.46
N ALA A 19 15.54 -5.67 11.56
CA ALA A 19 15.11 -5.29 12.91
C ALA A 19 15.42 -3.81 13.20
N ARG A 20 16.61 -3.32 12.81
CA ARG A 20 17.00 -1.90 12.96
C ARG A 20 16.08 -0.98 12.17
N ASP A 21 15.78 -1.32 10.92
CA ASP A 21 14.89 -0.51 10.08
C ASP A 21 13.49 -0.35 10.70
N VAL A 22 12.97 -1.44 11.31
CA VAL A 22 11.71 -1.40 12.06
C VAL A 22 11.84 -0.48 13.27
N VAL A 23 12.85 -0.68 14.12
CA VAL A 23 13.07 0.15 15.33
C VAL A 23 13.21 1.62 14.96
N ASP A 24 13.95 1.96 13.91
CA ASP A 24 14.18 3.33 13.47
C ASP A 24 12.91 4.01 12.93
N ALA A 25 12.07 3.27 12.20
CA ALA A 25 10.76 3.79 11.79
C ALA A 25 9.86 4.07 12.99
N LEU A 26 9.78 3.13 13.94
CA LEU A 26 8.99 3.28 15.16
C LEU A 26 9.48 4.44 16.04
N ARG A 27 10.79 4.64 16.13
CA ARG A 27 11.43 5.78 16.81
C ARG A 27 10.97 7.13 16.24
N ARG A 28 10.76 7.21 14.93
CA ARG A 28 10.22 8.39 14.24
C ARG A 28 8.68 8.47 14.26
N GLY A 29 8.00 7.46 14.79
CA GLY A 29 6.54 7.35 14.73
C GLY A 29 6.02 7.13 13.32
N THR A 30 6.78 6.45 12.45
CA THR A 30 6.35 6.09 11.09
C THR A 30 6.18 4.57 10.94
N VAL A 31 5.39 4.16 9.95
CA VAL A 31 5.20 2.74 9.62
C VAL A 31 6.40 2.27 8.78
N PRO A 32 7.13 1.21 9.18
CA PRO A 32 8.27 0.70 8.44
C PRO A 32 7.86 0.15 7.06
N GLN A 33 8.81 0.15 6.12
CA GLN A 33 8.58 -0.35 4.75
C GLN A 33 8.61 -1.88 4.66
N GLN A 34 9.25 -2.55 5.62
CA GLN A 34 9.40 -4.01 5.69
C GLN A 34 9.35 -4.46 7.15
N GLY A 35 9.04 -5.73 7.39
CA GLY A 35 9.08 -6.29 8.76
C GLY A 35 7.80 -6.06 9.54
N LEU A 36 6.71 -5.75 8.86
CA LEU A 36 5.41 -5.48 9.47
C LEU A 36 4.87 -6.71 10.17
N GLY A 37 5.11 -7.90 9.61
CA GLY A 37 4.72 -9.18 10.22
C GLY A 37 5.36 -9.44 11.60
N LEU A 38 6.46 -8.76 11.96
CA LEU A 38 7.14 -8.98 13.24
C LEU A 38 6.35 -8.42 14.44
N PHE A 39 5.48 -7.44 14.19
CA PHE A 39 4.72 -6.76 15.22
C PHE A 39 3.25 -6.54 14.85
N ALA A 40 2.76 -7.21 13.80
CA ALA A 40 1.34 -7.21 13.45
C ALA A 40 0.52 -7.82 14.60
N VAL A 41 -0.57 -7.16 14.96
CA VAL A 41 -1.51 -7.60 16.01
C VAL A 41 -2.91 -7.61 15.43
N GLY A 42 -3.68 -8.67 15.69
CA GLY A 42 -5.08 -8.78 15.27
C GLY A 42 -5.33 -8.98 13.77
N LEU A 43 -4.28 -9.11 12.95
CA LEU A 43 -4.40 -9.27 11.50
C LEU A 43 -4.50 -10.74 11.04
N ASP A 44 -4.12 -11.69 11.89
CA ASP A 44 -4.08 -13.11 11.53
C ASP A 44 -5.44 -13.65 11.07
N ARG A 45 -6.54 -13.11 11.61
CA ARG A 45 -7.91 -13.45 11.20
C ARG A 45 -8.23 -13.18 9.74
N PHE A 46 -7.49 -12.28 9.09
CA PHE A 46 -7.66 -11.94 7.67
C PHE A 46 -6.67 -12.68 6.77
N ALA A 47 -5.63 -13.30 7.34
CA ALA A 47 -4.48 -13.79 6.58
C ALA A 47 -4.88 -14.83 5.53
N ASP A 48 -5.66 -15.84 5.91
CA ASP A 48 -6.04 -16.93 5.01
C ASP A 48 -6.95 -16.43 3.87
N ALA A 49 -7.95 -15.61 4.18
CA ALA A 49 -8.86 -15.07 3.16
C ALA A 49 -8.14 -14.17 2.15
N LEU A 50 -7.25 -13.29 2.62
CA LEU A 50 -6.48 -12.42 1.74
C LEU A 50 -5.43 -13.20 0.95
N ASP A 51 -4.91 -14.30 1.49
CA ASP A 51 -4.02 -15.19 0.77
C ASP A 51 -4.75 -15.92 -0.37
N ASP A 52 -6.00 -16.34 -0.15
CA ASP A 52 -6.87 -16.89 -1.18
C ASP A 52 -7.12 -15.85 -2.30
N ASP A 53 -7.36 -14.58 -1.94
CA ASP A 53 -7.55 -13.49 -2.90
C ASP A 53 -6.27 -13.18 -3.69
N LEU A 54 -5.12 -13.11 -3.02
CA LEU A 54 -3.81 -12.96 -3.67
C LEU A 54 -3.53 -14.11 -4.64
N ALA A 55 -3.86 -15.34 -4.26
CA ALA A 55 -3.71 -16.50 -5.12
C ALA A 55 -4.69 -16.47 -6.31
N THR A 56 -5.90 -15.93 -6.11
CA THR A 56 -6.88 -15.72 -7.18
C THR A 56 -6.38 -14.71 -8.19
N SER A 57 -5.85 -13.57 -7.74
CA SER A 57 -5.22 -12.58 -8.62
C SER A 57 -4.00 -13.14 -9.34
N ALA A 58 -3.15 -13.93 -8.67
CA ALA A 58 -2.01 -14.57 -9.32
C ALA A 58 -2.42 -15.56 -10.44
N ARG A 59 -3.64 -16.12 -10.40
CA ARG A 59 -4.19 -16.98 -11.47
C ARG A 59 -4.92 -16.21 -12.56
N GLY A 60 -4.87 -14.87 -12.56
CA GLY A 60 -5.55 -14.02 -13.52
C GLY A 60 -6.99 -13.67 -13.16
N GLY A 61 -7.48 -14.04 -11.97
CA GLY A 61 -8.73 -13.51 -11.43
C GLY A 61 -8.58 -12.07 -10.93
N SER A 62 -9.69 -11.46 -10.51
CA SER A 62 -9.68 -10.15 -9.86
C SER A 62 -10.30 -10.27 -8.48
N ALA A 63 -9.83 -9.44 -7.54
CA ALA A 63 -10.35 -9.38 -6.18
C ALA A 63 -10.52 -7.93 -5.73
N PHE A 64 -11.47 -7.71 -4.81
CA PHE A 64 -11.76 -6.39 -4.28
C PHE A 64 -12.13 -6.45 -2.80
N HIS A 65 -11.53 -5.56 -1.99
CA HIS A 65 -11.92 -5.33 -0.60
C HIS A 65 -11.91 -3.85 -0.23
N ALA A 66 -12.83 -3.46 0.65
CA ALA A 66 -12.93 -2.15 1.25
C ALA A 66 -12.56 -2.22 2.74
N LEU A 67 -11.39 -1.70 3.09
CA LEU A 67 -10.89 -1.67 4.45
C LEU A 67 -11.51 -0.51 5.22
N ARG A 68 -12.31 -0.84 6.22
CA ARG A 68 -13.03 0.12 7.06
C ARG A 68 -12.43 0.18 8.46
N GLY A 69 -12.03 1.37 8.88
CA GLY A 69 -11.55 1.57 10.25
C GLY A 69 -11.42 3.04 10.62
N GLU A 70 -11.52 3.34 11.91
CA GLU A 70 -11.32 4.70 12.41
C GLU A 70 -9.91 5.22 12.11
N TYR A 71 -9.69 6.52 12.25
CA TYR A 71 -8.33 7.05 12.22
C TYR A 71 -7.49 6.39 13.33
N GLY A 72 -6.25 6.02 13.02
CA GLY A 72 -5.38 5.31 13.96
C GLY A 72 -5.67 3.80 14.14
N SER A 73 -6.69 3.24 13.49
CA SER A 73 -7.00 1.79 13.55
C SER A 73 -5.99 0.88 12.82
N GLY A 74 -4.98 1.46 12.17
CA GLY A 74 -3.96 0.69 11.44
C GLY A 74 -4.29 0.39 9.99
N LYS A 75 -5.18 1.16 9.32
CA LYS A 75 -5.49 0.99 7.89
C LYS A 75 -4.25 0.95 6.99
N THR A 76 -3.38 1.96 7.09
CA THR A 76 -2.11 2.02 6.34
C THR A 76 -1.16 0.88 6.73
N PHE A 77 -1.14 0.48 8.01
CA PHE A 77 -0.34 -0.67 8.46
C PHE A 77 -0.83 -1.98 7.81
N PHE A 78 -2.15 -2.20 7.78
CA PHE A 78 -2.78 -3.35 7.11
C PHE A 78 -2.47 -3.35 5.61
N ALA A 79 -2.61 -2.21 4.93
CA ALA A 79 -2.32 -2.08 3.50
C ALA A 79 -0.88 -2.52 3.18
N ARG A 80 0.09 -2.03 3.96
CA ARG A 80 1.50 -2.40 3.78
C ARG A 80 1.81 -3.83 4.19
N TRP A 81 1.15 -4.34 5.23
CA TRP A 81 1.25 -5.75 5.63
C TRP A 81 0.76 -6.66 4.49
N LEU A 82 -0.38 -6.34 3.87
CA LEU A 82 -0.89 -7.05 2.70
C LEU A 82 0.04 -6.92 1.50
N ALA A 83 0.61 -5.73 1.25
CA ALA A 83 1.60 -5.52 0.20
C ALA A 83 2.86 -6.39 0.41
N GLU A 84 3.34 -6.55 1.65
CA GLU A 84 4.46 -7.44 1.94
C GLU A 84 4.10 -8.90 1.60
N ARG A 85 2.88 -9.35 1.91
CA ARG A 85 2.40 -10.69 1.55
C ARG A 85 2.27 -10.86 0.04
N ALA A 86 1.76 -9.86 -0.66
CA ALA A 86 1.63 -9.86 -2.11
C ALA A 86 3.00 -10.00 -2.80
N LYS A 87 4.00 -9.22 -2.36
CA LYS A 87 5.38 -9.31 -2.86
C LYS A 87 6.00 -10.69 -2.63
N ARG A 88 5.76 -11.31 -1.47
CA ARG A 88 6.24 -12.69 -1.19
C ARG A 88 5.66 -13.74 -2.14
N ARG A 89 4.51 -13.45 -2.75
CA ARG A 89 3.86 -14.27 -3.78
C ARG A 89 4.19 -13.83 -5.21
N GLY A 90 5.14 -12.91 -5.38
CA GLY A 90 5.60 -12.43 -6.68
C GLY A 90 4.74 -11.33 -7.30
N LEU A 91 3.63 -10.91 -6.69
CA LEU A 91 2.81 -9.81 -7.21
C LEU A 91 3.57 -8.47 -7.13
N ALA A 92 3.30 -7.60 -8.09
CA ALA A 92 3.61 -6.19 -7.96
C ALA A 92 2.63 -5.51 -7.00
N VAL A 93 3.04 -4.40 -6.41
CA VAL A 93 2.20 -3.63 -5.48
C VAL A 93 2.30 -2.14 -5.75
N SER A 94 1.23 -1.41 -5.47
CA SER A 94 1.21 0.04 -5.47
C SER A 94 0.24 0.59 -4.42
N GLU A 95 0.72 1.47 -3.55
CA GLU A 95 -0.08 2.21 -2.56
C GLU A 95 -0.24 3.65 -3.05
N VAL A 96 -1.48 4.05 -3.35
CA VAL A 96 -1.83 5.37 -3.88
C VAL A 96 -2.72 6.09 -2.87
N GLN A 97 -2.21 7.16 -2.27
CA GLN A 97 -2.98 8.01 -1.37
C GLN A 97 -3.88 8.95 -2.18
N ILE A 98 -5.18 8.92 -1.89
CA ILE A 98 -6.17 9.79 -2.52
C ILE A 98 -6.19 11.14 -1.82
N SER A 99 -6.20 12.21 -2.63
CA SER A 99 -6.25 13.58 -2.13
C SER A 99 -6.92 14.49 -3.16
N GLU A 100 -7.45 15.62 -2.72
CA GLU A 100 -8.11 16.58 -3.62
C GLU A 100 -7.13 17.21 -4.62
N THR A 101 -5.93 17.55 -4.15
CA THR A 101 -4.96 18.37 -4.89
C THR A 101 -4.02 17.54 -5.75
N GLU A 102 -3.54 16.40 -5.24
CA GLU A 102 -2.50 15.62 -5.92
C GLU A 102 -3.04 14.42 -6.68
N THR A 103 -4.04 13.73 -6.12
CA THR A 103 -4.55 12.46 -6.66
C THR A 103 -6.08 12.42 -6.62
N PRO A 104 -6.77 13.32 -7.33
CA PRO A 104 -8.22 13.34 -7.34
C PRO A 104 -8.77 12.09 -8.03
N LEU A 105 -9.59 11.30 -7.31
CA LEU A 105 -10.06 9.99 -7.78
C LEU A 105 -10.87 10.04 -9.08
N HIS A 106 -11.56 11.14 -9.38
CA HIS A 106 -12.27 11.31 -10.66
C HIS A 106 -11.35 11.48 -11.88
N ARG A 107 -10.04 11.70 -11.68
CA ARG A 107 -9.02 11.79 -12.73
C ARG A 107 -8.15 10.55 -12.71
N LEU A 108 -8.64 9.47 -13.34
CA LEU A 108 -7.95 8.17 -13.35
C LEU A 108 -6.58 8.23 -14.02
N GLU A 109 -6.34 9.18 -14.94
CA GLU A 109 -5.01 9.45 -15.48
C GLU A 109 -4.00 9.86 -14.40
N THR A 110 -4.46 10.55 -13.35
CA THR A 110 -3.63 10.95 -12.23
C THR A 110 -3.43 9.80 -11.25
N VAL A 111 -4.46 8.98 -11.02
CA VAL A 111 -4.37 7.75 -10.20
C VAL A 111 -3.39 6.76 -10.84
N TYR A 112 -3.49 6.54 -12.15
CA TYR A 112 -2.56 5.68 -12.90
C TYR A 112 -1.13 6.20 -12.82
N ARG A 113 -0.91 7.51 -12.96
CA ARG A 113 0.42 8.10 -12.77
C ARG A 113 0.98 7.87 -11.37
N ARG A 114 0.16 8.05 -10.32
CA ARG A 114 0.62 7.75 -8.95
C ARG A 114 0.87 6.26 -8.74
N LEU A 115 0.09 5.41 -9.39
CA LEU A 115 0.28 3.95 -9.37
C LEU A 115 1.65 3.58 -9.96
N THR A 116 2.01 4.11 -11.13
CA THR A 116 3.30 3.81 -11.76
C THR A 116 4.48 4.38 -10.99
N GLU A 117 4.34 5.58 -10.41
CA GLU A 117 5.35 6.19 -9.51
C GLU A 117 5.58 5.35 -8.25
N ARG A 118 4.54 4.69 -7.73
CA ARG A 118 4.58 3.86 -6.51
C ARG A 118 4.72 2.36 -6.77
N LEU A 119 4.71 1.94 -8.03
CA LEU A 119 4.83 0.54 -8.43
C LEU A 119 6.14 -0.03 -7.90
N ALA A 120 6.05 -1.13 -7.15
CA ALA A 120 7.18 -1.84 -6.59
C ALA A 120 6.96 -3.34 -6.71
N THR A 121 8.05 -4.10 -6.76
CA THR A 121 8.05 -5.56 -6.80
C THR A 121 8.83 -6.12 -5.61
N SER A 122 9.06 -7.43 -5.58
CA SER A 122 9.97 -8.05 -4.61
C SER A 122 11.45 -7.72 -4.88
N THR A 123 11.79 -7.46 -6.14
CA THR A 123 13.17 -7.18 -6.61
C THR A 123 13.46 -5.70 -6.78
N HIS A 124 12.43 -4.89 -7.07
CA HIS A 124 12.58 -3.46 -7.33
C HIS A 124 11.80 -2.62 -6.29
N PRO A 125 12.39 -1.54 -5.75
CA PRO A 125 11.68 -0.57 -4.95
C PRO A 125 10.66 0.23 -5.80
N ALA A 126 10.04 1.25 -5.21
CA ALA A 126 9.08 2.11 -5.91
C ALA A 126 9.66 2.71 -7.21
N SER A 127 8.78 3.05 -8.16
CA SER A 127 9.11 3.47 -9.53
C SER A 127 9.71 2.36 -10.40
N ALA A 128 9.22 1.13 -10.22
CA ALA A 128 9.69 -0.07 -10.93
C ALA A 128 9.25 -0.16 -12.41
N LEU A 129 8.44 0.78 -12.92
CA LEU A 129 7.84 0.67 -14.27
C LEU A 129 8.86 0.40 -15.38
N ARG A 130 9.97 1.15 -15.39
CA ARG A 130 11.05 0.95 -16.37
C ARG A 130 11.64 -0.44 -16.27
N ALA A 131 12.03 -0.86 -15.07
CA ALA A 131 12.63 -2.17 -14.86
C ALA A 131 11.69 -3.32 -15.25
N VAL A 132 10.39 -3.17 -15.00
CA VAL A 132 9.36 -4.11 -15.46
C VAL A 132 9.29 -4.15 -16.98
N ILE A 133 9.22 -3.00 -17.64
CA ILE A 133 9.12 -2.93 -19.11
C ILE A 133 10.39 -3.46 -19.79
N ASP A 134 11.58 -3.11 -19.28
CA ASP A 134 12.84 -3.61 -19.79
C ASP A 134 12.94 -5.13 -19.61
N SER A 135 12.56 -5.65 -18.43
CA SER A 135 12.49 -7.09 -18.17
C SER A 135 11.49 -7.81 -19.09
N TRP A 136 10.40 -7.15 -19.48
CA TRP A 136 9.44 -7.72 -20.41
C TRP A 136 10.05 -7.89 -21.80
N PHE A 137 10.75 -6.87 -22.31
CA PHE A 137 11.41 -6.97 -23.61
C PHE A 137 12.43 -8.08 -23.65
N TYR A 138 13.23 -8.25 -22.59
CA TYR A 138 14.12 -9.39 -22.47
C TYR A 138 13.38 -10.73 -22.51
N ALA A 139 12.25 -10.86 -21.80
CA ALA A 139 11.45 -12.08 -21.82
C ALA A 139 10.85 -12.38 -23.21
N LEU A 140 10.42 -11.33 -23.94
CA LEU A 140 9.93 -11.47 -25.31
C LEU A 140 11.05 -11.87 -26.28
N GLU A 141 12.25 -11.31 -26.12
CA GLU A 141 13.44 -11.69 -26.92
C GLU A 141 13.82 -13.15 -26.68
N GLU A 142 13.89 -13.59 -25.43
CA GLU A 142 14.13 -15.00 -25.09
C GLU A 142 13.06 -15.94 -25.69
N GLU A 143 11.79 -15.56 -25.65
CA GLU A 143 10.70 -16.36 -26.24
C GLU A 143 10.82 -16.47 -27.76
N VAL A 144 11.19 -15.38 -28.45
CA VAL A 144 11.41 -15.39 -29.91
C VAL A 144 12.59 -16.28 -30.29
N LEU A 145 13.71 -16.18 -29.58
CA LEU A 145 14.89 -17.01 -29.83
C LEU A 145 14.60 -18.50 -29.55
N ALA A 146 13.80 -18.81 -28.53
CA ALA A 146 13.41 -20.19 -28.21
C ALA A 146 12.54 -20.88 -29.28
N THR A 147 12.04 -20.15 -30.28
CA THR A 147 11.31 -20.76 -31.41
C THR A 147 12.23 -21.40 -32.46
N ASP A 148 13.54 -21.15 -32.41
CA ASP A 148 14.54 -21.53 -33.44
C ASP A 148 14.21 -21.04 -34.87
N GLN A 149 13.28 -20.09 -35.01
CA GLN A 149 12.89 -19.51 -36.31
C GLN A 149 13.70 -18.26 -36.68
N VAL A 150 14.39 -17.68 -35.70
CA VAL A 150 15.14 -16.44 -35.82
C VAL A 150 16.55 -16.69 -35.32
N ASP A 151 17.55 -16.30 -36.11
CA ASP A 151 18.96 -16.34 -35.74
C ASP A 151 19.27 -15.24 -34.72
N GLU A 152 20.01 -15.57 -33.65
CA GLU A 152 20.43 -14.61 -32.62
C GLU A 152 21.33 -13.51 -33.20
N ASP A 153 22.09 -13.83 -34.25
CA ASP A 153 22.96 -12.88 -34.95
C ASP A 153 22.20 -11.98 -35.94
N ASP A 154 20.92 -12.27 -36.26
CA ASP A 154 20.06 -11.42 -37.11
C ASP A 154 19.21 -10.48 -36.24
N GLU A 155 19.85 -9.40 -35.76
CA GLU A 155 19.21 -8.34 -34.96
C GLU A 155 17.90 -7.82 -35.58
N ALA A 156 17.83 -7.74 -36.92
CA ALA A 156 16.66 -7.20 -37.61
C ALA A 156 15.50 -8.21 -37.61
N ALA A 157 15.77 -9.51 -37.76
CA ALA A 157 14.77 -10.55 -37.63
C ALA A 157 14.28 -10.68 -36.18
N LEU A 158 15.18 -10.62 -35.21
CA LEU A 158 14.82 -10.62 -33.78
C LEU A 158 13.96 -9.40 -33.43
N ALA A 159 14.32 -8.22 -33.92
CA ALA A 159 13.52 -7.01 -33.73
C ALA A 159 12.09 -7.20 -34.24
N ARG A 160 11.90 -7.74 -35.46
CA ARG A 160 10.58 -8.00 -36.02
C ARG A 160 9.79 -9.04 -35.24
N GLY A 161 10.42 -10.16 -34.87
CA GLY A 161 9.75 -11.23 -34.12
C GLY A 161 9.23 -10.75 -32.76
N VAL A 162 10.00 -9.92 -32.06
CA VAL A 162 9.58 -9.34 -30.77
C VAL A 162 8.44 -8.34 -30.95
N ASP A 163 8.48 -7.51 -32.01
CA ASP A 163 7.38 -6.58 -32.30
C ASP A 163 6.08 -7.33 -32.64
N GLU A 164 6.16 -8.43 -33.38
CA GLU A 164 5.01 -9.30 -33.68
C GLU A 164 4.46 -9.96 -32.40
N LEU A 165 5.33 -10.47 -31.53
CA LEU A 165 4.92 -11.07 -30.26
C LEU A 165 4.31 -10.04 -29.31
N LEU A 166 4.87 -8.84 -29.24
CA LEU A 166 4.30 -7.73 -28.47
C LEU A 166 2.89 -7.38 -28.93
N GLU A 167 2.67 -7.26 -30.24
CA GLU A 167 1.34 -6.98 -30.80
C GLU A 167 0.35 -8.12 -30.53
N LEU A 168 0.81 -9.38 -30.53
CA LEU A 168 -0.01 -10.52 -30.15
C LEU A 168 -0.43 -10.46 -28.67
N ARG A 169 0.52 -10.21 -27.76
CA ARG A 169 0.25 -10.12 -26.31
C ARG A 169 -0.68 -8.96 -25.96
N LEU A 170 -0.51 -7.82 -26.63
CA LEU A 170 -1.30 -6.62 -26.39
C LEU A 170 -2.53 -6.49 -27.29
N ALA A 171 -2.86 -7.51 -28.10
CA ALA A 171 -3.94 -7.42 -29.09
C ALA A 171 -5.27 -6.95 -28.47
N GLU A 172 -5.63 -7.48 -27.31
CA GLU A 172 -6.85 -7.07 -26.59
C GLU A 172 -6.80 -5.61 -26.12
N VAL A 173 -5.67 -5.19 -25.55
CA VAL A 173 -5.44 -3.83 -25.05
C VAL A 173 -5.45 -2.84 -26.22
N ALA A 174 -4.80 -3.18 -27.33
CA ALA A 174 -4.68 -2.35 -28.52
C ALA A 174 -6.03 -2.05 -29.19
N ARG A 175 -7.04 -2.92 -29.04
CA ARG A 175 -8.41 -2.66 -29.55
C ARG A 175 -9.03 -1.40 -28.96
N THR A 176 -8.74 -1.11 -27.69
CA THR A 176 -9.30 0.05 -26.98
C THR A 176 -8.27 1.16 -26.79
N THR A 177 -6.99 0.79 -26.70
CA THR A 177 -5.90 1.65 -26.25
C THR A 177 -4.64 1.43 -27.10
N PRO A 178 -4.69 1.71 -28.42
CA PRO A 178 -3.57 1.45 -29.33
C PRO A 178 -2.32 2.28 -29.01
N ALA A 179 -2.50 3.42 -28.33
CA ALA A 179 -1.41 4.31 -27.96
C ALA A 179 -0.44 3.70 -26.93
N PHE A 180 -0.90 2.74 -26.10
CA PHE A 180 -0.04 2.04 -25.15
C PHE A 180 0.99 1.15 -25.88
N SER A 181 0.52 0.29 -26.78
CA SER A 181 1.40 -0.56 -27.61
C SER A 181 2.33 0.26 -28.50
N ALA A 182 1.83 1.34 -29.10
CA ALA A 182 2.63 2.24 -29.94
C ALA A 182 3.79 2.89 -29.15
N ALA A 183 3.53 3.32 -27.92
CA ALA A 183 4.58 3.89 -27.06
C ALA A 183 5.61 2.87 -26.59
N LEU A 184 5.20 1.62 -26.31
CA LEU A 184 6.12 0.54 -25.97
C LEU A 184 7.06 0.21 -27.13
N ARG A 185 6.52 0.08 -28.35
CA ARG A 185 7.36 -0.09 -29.56
C ARG A 185 8.29 1.09 -29.77
N GLY A 186 7.79 2.31 -29.64
CA GLY A 186 8.61 3.52 -29.76
C GLY A 186 9.71 3.58 -28.71
N TYR A 187 9.44 3.14 -27.47
CA TYR A 187 10.42 3.07 -26.40
C TYR A 187 11.52 2.05 -26.73
N ARG A 188 11.15 0.84 -27.14
CA ARG A 188 12.10 -0.20 -27.53
C ARG A 188 13.02 0.25 -28.67
N ALA A 189 12.43 0.81 -29.74
CA ALA A 189 13.19 1.37 -30.85
C ALA A 189 14.15 2.47 -30.39
N ALA A 190 13.71 3.36 -29.50
CA ALA A 190 14.58 4.40 -28.95
C ALA A 190 15.75 3.85 -28.12
N VAL A 191 15.54 2.74 -27.39
CA VAL A 191 16.61 2.05 -26.66
C VAL A 191 17.61 1.42 -27.62
N ALA A 192 17.14 0.71 -28.66
CA ALA A 192 18.00 0.10 -29.67
C ALA A 192 18.83 1.13 -30.45
N ASP A 193 18.23 2.28 -30.78
CA ASP A 193 18.90 3.38 -31.48
C ASP A 193 19.87 4.18 -30.58
N GLY A 194 19.90 3.90 -29.27
CA GLY A 194 20.66 4.69 -28.29
C GLY A 194 20.11 6.11 -28.05
N ASP A 195 18.88 6.41 -28.47
CA ASP A 195 18.20 7.69 -28.23
C ASP A 195 17.60 7.72 -26.82
N GLY A 196 18.47 7.88 -25.83
CA GLY A 196 18.10 7.91 -24.41
C GLY A 196 17.08 9.01 -24.07
N ALA A 197 17.11 10.14 -24.77
CA ALA A 197 16.16 11.24 -24.55
C ALA A 197 14.74 10.85 -24.98
N ARG A 198 14.60 10.18 -26.14
CA ARG A 198 13.30 9.66 -26.60
C ARG A 198 12.83 8.50 -25.73
N ALA A 199 13.72 7.60 -25.34
CA ALA A 199 13.39 6.50 -24.43
C ALA A 199 12.85 7.04 -23.08
N GLU A 200 13.54 8.00 -22.46
CA GLU A 200 13.09 8.66 -21.22
C GLU A 200 11.71 9.32 -21.39
N ALA A 201 11.50 10.03 -22.50
CA ALA A 201 10.24 10.69 -22.77
C ALA A 201 9.08 9.68 -22.91
N LEU A 202 9.29 8.57 -23.62
CA LEU A 202 8.25 7.58 -23.89
C LEU A 202 7.90 6.75 -22.66
N ILE A 203 8.87 6.35 -21.85
CA ILE A 203 8.60 5.63 -20.60
C ILE A 203 7.94 6.54 -19.55
N ALA A 204 8.31 7.82 -19.49
CA ALA A 204 7.61 8.80 -18.65
C ALA A 204 6.15 8.95 -19.10
N TRP A 205 5.89 8.96 -20.41
CA TRP A 205 4.53 9.02 -20.95
C TRP A 205 3.72 7.75 -20.67
N LEU A 206 4.33 6.56 -20.85
CA LEU A 206 3.74 5.28 -20.43
C LEU A 206 3.43 5.26 -18.94
N GLY A 207 4.22 5.95 -18.14
CA GLY A 207 3.97 6.20 -16.71
C GLY A 207 2.89 7.22 -16.41
N GLY A 208 2.28 7.87 -17.41
CA GLY A 208 1.23 8.87 -17.22
C GLY A 208 1.73 10.28 -16.88
N GLN A 209 3.02 10.57 -17.07
CA GLN A 209 3.54 11.94 -16.89
C GLN A 209 2.96 12.89 -17.94
N LYS A 210 2.54 14.09 -17.49
CA LYS A 210 1.90 15.09 -18.35
C LYS A 210 2.91 15.88 -19.19
N SER A 211 4.10 16.11 -18.65
CA SER A 211 5.13 16.96 -19.25
C SER A 211 6.07 16.16 -20.14
N VAL A 212 5.56 15.62 -21.24
CA VAL A 212 6.36 14.89 -22.22
C VAL A 212 6.38 15.63 -23.55
N ALA A 213 7.57 15.77 -24.14
CA ALA A 213 7.75 16.47 -25.40
C ALA A 213 6.88 15.85 -26.52
N ALA A 214 6.10 16.69 -27.20
CA ALA A 214 5.22 16.25 -28.28
C ALA A 214 6.00 15.62 -29.46
N SER A 215 7.28 15.97 -29.65
CA SER A 215 8.17 15.34 -30.64
C SER A 215 8.39 13.86 -30.35
N ALA A 216 8.67 13.50 -29.09
CA ALA A 216 8.88 12.11 -28.69
C ALA A 216 7.61 11.27 -28.91
N LYS A 217 6.45 11.78 -28.48
CA LYS A 217 5.14 11.13 -28.71
C LYS A 217 4.87 10.91 -30.20
N ARG A 218 5.07 11.95 -31.02
CA ARG A 218 4.88 11.86 -32.48
C ARG A 218 5.81 10.84 -33.14
N ALA A 219 7.05 10.72 -32.69
CA ALA A 219 7.99 9.72 -33.20
C ALA A 219 7.52 8.28 -32.94
N ALA A 220 6.80 8.04 -31.84
CA ALA A 220 6.18 6.76 -31.53
C ALA A 220 4.77 6.56 -32.14
N GLY A 221 4.29 7.50 -32.97
CA GLY A 221 2.93 7.44 -33.52
C GLY A 221 1.81 7.72 -32.49
N VAL A 222 2.17 8.22 -31.32
CA VAL A 222 1.26 8.52 -30.21
C VAL A 222 0.67 9.93 -30.36
N ARG A 223 -0.64 10.07 -30.09
CA ARG A 223 -1.36 11.36 -30.12
C ARG A 223 -2.04 11.61 -28.78
N GLY A 224 -2.15 12.90 -28.43
CA GLY A 224 -2.86 13.35 -27.23
C GLY A 224 -2.08 13.13 -25.93
N ASP A 225 -2.78 13.38 -24.84
CA ASP A 225 -2.34 13.09 -23.48
C ASP A 225 -3.22 11.97 -22.89
N LEU A 226 -2.78 11.37 -21.80
CA LEU A 226 -3.55 10.34 -21.10
C LEU A 226 -4.80 10.97 -20.48
N ASP A 227 -5.98 10.49 -20.87
CA ASP A 227 -7.26 10.86 -20.27
C ASP A 227 -7.78 9.77 -19.33
N HIS A 228 -8.94 10.04 -18.72
CA HIS A 228 -9.60 9.13 -17.78
C HIS A 228 -9.88 7.73 -18.37
N PHE A 229 -10.31 7.64 -19.63
CA PHE A 229 -10.69 6.36 -20.24
C PHE A 229 -9.46 5.57 -20.68
N ALA A 230 -8.49 6.25 -21.28
CA ALA A 230 -7.22 5.66 -21.66
C ALA A 230 -6.45 5.14 -20.44
N ALA A 231 -6.56 5.80 -19.27
CA ALA A 231 -5.93 5.33 -18.04
C ALA A 231 -6.34 3.91 -17.62
N LEU A 232 -7.61 3.54 -17.82
CA LEU A 232 -8.08 2.17 -17.56
C LEU A 232 -7.46 1.17 -18.55
N GLY A 233 -7.34 1.54 -19.82
CA GLY A 233 -6.64 0.73 -20.81
C GLY A 233 -5.16 0.57 -20.52
N PHE A 234 -4.51 1.61 -20.02
CA PHE A 234 -3.11 1.57 -19.59
C PHE A 234 -2.91 0.66 -18.39
N LEU A 235 -3.84 0.65 -17.43
CA LEU A 235 -3.83 -0.30 -16.32
C LEU A 235 -3.94 -1.75 -16.81
N GLN A 236 -4.83 -2.02 -17.77
CA GLN A 236 -4.95 -3.34 -18.39
C GLN A 236 -3.68 -3.76 -19.15
N GLY A 237 -3.07 -2.83 -19.88
CA GLY A 237 -1.76 -3.01 -20.50
C GLY A 237 -0.68 -3.36 -19.49
N LEU A 238 -0.57 -2.58 -18.41
CA LEU A 238 0.40 -2.82 -17.34
C LEU A 238 0.21 -4.19 -16.67
N LEU A 239 -1.03 -4.64 -16.44
CA LEU A 239 -1.31 -5.97 -15.89
C LEU A 239 -0.83 -7.09 -16.82
N THR A 240 -0.95 -6.89 -18.14
CA THR A 240 -0.46 -7.84 -19.16
C THR A 240 1.06 -7.92 -19.10
N VAL A 241 1.74 -6.76 -19.13
CA VAL A 241 3.21 -6.66 -19.02
C VAL A 241 3.71 -7.32 -17.74
N LEU A 242 3.10 -7.00 -16.59
CA LEU A 242 3.48 -7.58 -15.29
C LEU A 242 3.42 -9.11 -15.31
N ARG A 243 2.33 -9.69 -15.83
CA ARG A 243 2.14 -11.13 -15.88
C ARG A 243 3.26 -11.82 -16.67
N ASP A 244 3.58 -11.29 -17.83
CA ASP A 244 4.62 -11.85 -18.71
C ASP A 244 6.03 -11.67 -18.12
N CYS A 245 6.24 -10.70 -17.22
CA CYS A 245 7.49 -10.50 -16.48
C CYS A 245 7.64 -11.38 -15.23
N GLY A 246 6.75 -12.35 -15.02
CA GLY A 246 6.75 -13.17 -13.80
C GLY A 246 6.17 -12.46 -12.57
N HIS A 247 5.48 -11.34 -12.74
CA HIS A 247 4.65 -10.71 -11.71
C HIS A 247 3.18 -11.02 -11.96
N PRO A 248 2.62 -12.13 -11.44
CA PRO A 248 1.36 -12.71 -11.91
C PRO A 248 0.11 -11.87 -11.60
N GLY A 249 0.25 -10.76 -10.86
CA GLY A 249 -0.82 -9.82 -10.56
C GLY A 249 -0.31 -8.53 -9.92
N LEU A 250 -1.23 -7.62 -9.64
CA LEU A 250 -1.00 -6.33 -9.01
C LEU A 250 -1.94 -6.14 -7.83
N LEU A 251 -1.39 -5.88 -6.64
CA LEU A 251 -2.14 -5.29 -5.53
C LEU A 251 -2.12 -3.77 -5.67
N LEU A 252 -3.28 -3.17 -5.93
CA LEU A 252 -3.47 -1.73 -5.91
C LEU A 252 -4.23 -1.32 -4.66
N VAL A 253 -3.61 -0.49 -3.81
CA VAL A 253 -4.28 0.12 -2.66
C VAL A 253 -4.59 1.57 -2.97
N LEU A 254 -5.86 1.97 -2.87
CA LEU A 254 -6.26 3.38 -2.81
C LEU A 254 -6.50 3.75 -1.34
N ASP A 255 -5.50 4.39 -0.75
CA ASP A 255 -5.53 4.77 0.67
C ASP A 255 -6.23 6.14 0.85
N GLU A 256 -6.88 6.32 1.99
CA GLU A 256 -7.57 7.54 2.40
C GLU A 256 -8.71 8.00 1.47
N VAL A 257 -9.57 7.08 1.00
CA VAL A 257 -10.71 7.48 0.16
C VAL A 257 -11.74 8.31 0.93
N GLU A 258 -11.69 8.34 2.27
CA GLU A 258 -12.51 9.23 3.10
C GLU A 258 -12.24 10.73 2.86
N THR A 259 -11.10 11.09 2.26
CA THR A 259 -10.78 12.48 1.90
C THR A 259 -11.79 13.09 0.92
N LEU A 260 -12.50 12.25 0.16
CA LEU A 260 -13.60 12.65 -0.72
C LEU A 260 -14.77 13.33 0.02
N GLN A 261 -14.88 13.16 1.33
CA GLN A 261 -15.89 13.87 2.13
C GLN A 261 -15.58 15.37 2.23
N ARG A 262 -14.31 15.77 2.08
CA ARG A 262 -13.85 17.16 2.22
C ARG A 262 -13.94 17.97 0.92
N VAL A 263 -14.09 17.30 -0.24
CA VAL A 263 -14.11 17.97 -1.54
C VAL A 263 -15.48 18.55 -1.89
N ARG A 264 -15.52 19.44 -2.89
CA ARG A 264 -16.77 20.03 -3.41
C ARG A 264 -17.75 18.95 -3.90
N GLY A 265 -19.06 19.18 -3.73
CA GLY A 265 -20.11 18.17 -3.99
C GLY A 265 -20.11 17.55 -5.40
N ASP A 266 -19.92 18.35 -6.46
CA ASP A 266 -19.86 17.87 -7.84
C ASP A 266 -18.61 17.02 -8.10
N VAL A 267 -17.47 17.41 -7.52
CA VAL A 267 -16.20 16.66 -7.59
C VAL A 267 -16.31 15.34 -6.81
N ARG A 268 -16.96 15.37 -5.65
CA ARG A 268 -17.24 14.17 -4.85
C ARG A 268 -18.11 13.18 -5.63
N GLU A 269 -19.19 13.63 -6.26
CA GLU A 269 -20.07 12.77 -7.05
C GLU A 269 -19.34 12.13 -8.23
N LYS A 270 -18.49 12.89 -8.94
CA LYS A 270 -17.63 12.34 -10.00
C LYS A 270 -16.67 11.29 -9.46
N SER A 271 -16.11 11.51 -8.26
CA SER A 271 -15.16 10.59 -7.63
C SER A 271 -15.83 9.30 -7.15
N LEU A 272 -17.02 9.39 -6.56
CA LEU A 272 -17.83 8.22 -6.19
C LEU A 272 -18.26 7.42 -7.43
N ASN A 273 -18.63 8.11 -8.52
CA ASN A 273 -18.94 7.45 -9.80
C ASN A 273 -17.71 6.77 -10.41
N ALA A 274 -16.51 7.39 -10.34
CA ALA A 274 -15.27 6.77 -10.79
C ALA A 274 -14.94 5.50 -9.99
N LEU A 275 -15.14 5.52 -8.66
CA LEU A 275 -14.98 4.33 -7.83
C LEU A 275 -15.98 3.24 -8.22
N ARG A 276 -17.27 3.59 -8.36
CA ARG A 276 -18.31 2.66 -8.84
C ARG A 276 -17.96 2.04 -10.18
N GLN A 277 -17.41 2.82 -11.11
CA GLN A 277 -16.99 2.32 -12.41
C GLN A 277 -15.81 1.36 -12.29
N LEU A 278 -14.81 1.69 -11.48
CA LEU A 278 -13.68 0.80 -11.25
C LEU A 278 -14.13 -0.58 -10.71
N LEU A 279 -15.08 -0.61 -9.78
CA LEU A 279 -15.67 -1.85 -9.26
C LEU A 279 -16.40 -2.65 -10.34
N ASP A 280 -17.20 -2.00 -11.18
CA ASP A 280 -17.90 -2.68 -12.27
C ASP A 280 -16.96 -3.30 -13.30
N GLU A 281 -15.86 -2.61 -13.62
CA GLU A 281 -14.87 -3.08 -14.58
C GLU A 281 -14.06 -4.26 -14.01
N ILE A 282 -13.87 -4.30 -12.69
CA ILE A 282 -13.32 -5.46 -11.96
C ILE A 282 -14.28 -6.66 -12.08
N ASP A 283 -15.56 -6.46 -11.76
CA ASP A 283 -16.58 -7.51 -11.82
C ASP A 283 -16.80 -8.02 -13.26
N ALA A 284 -16.67 -7.14 -14.26
CA ALA A 284 -16.72 -7.48 -15.68
C ALA A 284 -15.47 -8.22 -16.20
N GLY A 285 -14.43 -8.39 -15.36
CA GLY A 285 -13.21 -9.11 -15.71
C GLY A 285 -12.24 -8.34 -16.60
N ARG A 286 -12.33 -7.01 -16.68
CA ARG A 286 -11.44 -6.18 -17.52
C ARG A 286 -9.99 -6.17 -17.03
N PHE A 287 -9.77 -6.38 -15.73
CA PHE A 287 -8.46 -6.28 -15.08
C PHE A 287 -7.95 -7.61 -14.51
N PRO A 288 -7.75 -8.64 -15.35
CA PRO A 288 -7.32 -9.94 -14.86
C PRO A 288 -5.95 -9.83 -14.16
N GLY A 289 -5.89 -10.29 -12.92
CA GLY A 289 -4.72 -10.18 -12.05
C GLY A 289 -4.70 -8.96 -11.13
N LEU A 290 -5.74 -8.11 -11.14
CA LEU A 290 -5.86 -6.98 -10.23
C LEU A 290 -6.50 -7.39 -8.90
N PHE A 291 -5.82 -7.08 -7.80
CA PHE A 291 -6.42 -7.02 -6.47
C PHE A 291 -6.51 -5.55 -6.05
N LEU A 292 -7.73 -5.01 -6.01
CA LEU A 292 -7.99 -3.65 -5.54
C LEU A 292 -8.36 -3.64 -4.06
N VAL A 293 -7.69 -2.80 -3.27
CA VAL A 293 -8.09 -2.49 -1.90
C VAL A 293 -8.33 -1.00 -1.77
N ILE A 294 -9.43 -0.58 -1.17
CA ILE A 294 -9.66 0.83 -0.80
C ILE A 294 -9.69 0.96 0.72
N THR A 295 -9.21 2.08 1.28
CA THR A 295 -9.32 2.32 2.72
C THR A 295 -10.20 3.52 3.02
N GLY A 296 -11.03 3.40 4.06
CA GLY A 296 -11.99 4.43 4.43
C GLY A 296 -12.32 4.43 5.92
N THR A 297 -12.82 5.56 6.40
CA THR A 297 -13.45 5.64 7.73
C THR A 297 -14.87 5.11 7.71
N PRO A 298 -15.41 4.64 8.85
CA PRO A 298 -16.84 4.39 9.03
C PRO A 298 -17.76 5.48 8.47
N ALA A 299 -17.42 6.75 8.72
CA ALA A 299 -18.17 7.90 8.21
C ALA A 299 -18.20 7.96 6.67
N PHE A 300 -17.13 7.54 5.98
CA PHE A 300 -17.13 7.46 4.53
C PHE A 300 -18.09 6.38 4.00
N TYR A 301 -18.20 5.23 4.66
CA TYR A 301 -19.05 4.15 4.18
C TYR A 301 -20.53 4.34 4.54
N ASP A 302 -20.84 4.91 5.71
CA ASP A 302 -22.22 5.06 6.21
C ASP A 302 -22.79 6.46 6.06
N GLY A 303 -21.94 7.47 5.86
CA GLY A 303 -22.35 8.87 5.83
C GLY A 303 -22.92 9.33 4.49
N GLN A 304 -23.82 10.31 4.55
CA GLN A 304 -24.43 10.97 3.38
C GLN A 304 -23.43 11.77 2.53
N GLN A 305 -22.23 12.04 3.07
CA GLN A 305 -21.13 12.66 2.34
C GLN A 305 -20.14 11.65 1.76
N GLY A 306 -20.41 10.35 1.90
CA GLY A 306 -19.57 9.27 1.38
C GLY A 306 -20.34 8.34 0.45
N VAL A 307 -20.12 7.04 0.60
CA VAL A 307 -20.65 5.97 -0.25
C VAL A 307 -22.17 5.99 -0.37
N GLN A 308 -22.90 6.30 0.72
CA GLN A 308 -24.36 6.33 0.73
C GLN A 308 -24.96 7.39 -0.19
N ARG A 309 -24.17 8.39 -0.62
CA ARG A 309 -24.61 9.40 -1.58
C ARG A 309 -24.90 8.82 -2.97
N LEU A 310 -24.24 7.71 -3.33
CA LEU A 310 -24.41 7.04 -4.61
C LEU A 310 -24.93 5.61 -4.38
N ALA A 311 -26.25 5.43 -4.45
CA ALA A 311 -26.91 4.16 -4.15
C ALA A 311 -26.31 2.93 -4.89
N PRO A 312 -25.94 3.00 -6.19
CA PRO A 312 -25.29 1.88 -6.87
C PRO A 312 -23.94 1.48 -6.25
N LEU A 313 -23.15 2.45 -5.77
CA LEU A 313 -21.89 2.16 -5.08
C LEU A 313 -22.16 1.58 -3.68
N ALA A 314 -23.13 2.14 -2.96
CA ALA A 314 -23.52 1.64 -1.64
C ALA A 314 -23.99 0.19 -1.67
N GLN A 315 -24.74 -0.21 -2.71
CA GLN A 315 -25.17 -1.59 -2.90
C GLN A 315 -24.00 -2.55 -3.11
N ARG A 316 -23.00 -2.16 -3.91
CA ARG A 316 -21.79 -2.97 -4.16
C ARG A 316 -20.93 -3.14 -2.91
N LEU A 317 -20.87 -2.10 -2.09
CA LEU A 317 -20.09 -2.10 -0.85
C LEU A 317 -20.89 -2.62 0.35
N ALA A 318 -22.18 -2.95 0.22
CA ALA A 318 -23.01 -3.31 1.36
C ALA A 318 -22.42 -4.52 2.12
N THR A 319 -22.30 -4.39 3.43
CA THR A 319 -21.81 -5.45 4.32
C THR A 319 -22.53 -5.30 5.65
N ASP A 320 -23.08 -6.41 6.17
CA ASP A 320 -23.74 -6.39 7.47
C ASP A 320 -22.70 -6.44 8.60
N PHE A 321 -22.84 -5.48 9.48
CA PHE A 321 -21.91 -5.12 10.53
C PHE A 321 -22.66 -4.93 11.86
N THR A 322 -23.94 -5.31 11.91
CA THR A 322 -24.82 -5.16 13.07
C THR A 322 -24.66 -6.28 14.10
N THR A 323 -24.09 -7.41 13.70
CA THR A 323 -23.83 -8.56 14.55
C THR A 323 -22.50 -8.42 15.32
N ASP A 324 -22.19 -9.40 16.18
CA ASP A 324 -20.97 -9.39 16.98
C ASP A 324 -19.71 -9.34 16.08
N PRO A 325 -18.86 -8.30 16.20
CA PRO A 325 -17.68 -8.11 15.34
C PRO A 325 -16.66 -9.25 15.34
N ARG A 326 -16.74 -10.17 16.32
CA ARG A 326 -15.90 -11.38 16.35
C ARG A 326 -16.22 -12.36 15.22
N PHE A 327 -17.42 -12.28 14.66
CA PHE A 327 -17.89 -13.14 13.57
C PHE A 327 -17.99 -12.40 12.22
N ASP A 328 -17.43 -11.19 12.13
CA ASP A 328 -17.27 -10.50 10.85
C ASP A 328 -16.51 -11.39 9.86
N SER A 329 -17.06 -11.62 8.67
CA SER A 329 -16.44 -12.49 7.67
C SER A 329 -15.17 -11.84 7.10
N PRO A 330 -14.02 -12.54 7.09
CA PRO A 330 -12.81 -12.05 6.45
C PRO A 330 -12.88 -12.09 4.91
N ARG A 331 -13.99 -12.61 4.34
CA ARG A 331 -14.28 -12.63 2.90
C ARG A 331 -15.34 -11.62 2.48
N ALA A 332 -15.86 -10.81 3.40
CA ALA A 332 -16.85 -9.78 3.09
C ALA A 332 -16.21 -8.65 2.27
N VAL A 333 -17.03 -7.98 1.43
CA VAL A 333 -16.57 -6.84 0.61
C VAL A 333 -15.98 -5.73 1.47
N GLN A 334 -16.56 -5.44 2.63
CA GLN A 334 -15.92 -4.58 3.63
C GLN A 334 -15.23 -5.41 4.71
N LEU A 335 -13.99 -5.06 5.03
CA LEU A 335 -13.21 -5.63 6.13
C LEU A 335 -13.12 -4.60 7.26
N ARG A 336 -13.70 -4.93 8.42
CA ARG A 336 -13.65 -4.06 9.60
C ARG A 336 -12.33 -4.22 10.35
N LEU A 337 -11.54 -3.16 10.43
CA LEU A 337 -10.43 -3.05 11.37
C LEU A 337 -10.91 -2.49 12.70
N PRO A 338 -10.85 -3.26 13.79
CA PRO A 338 -11.11 -2.73 15.12
C PRO A 338 -10.00 -1.74 15.47
N GLY A 339 -10.35 -0.72 16.25
CA GLY A 339 -9.33 0.13 16.89
C GLY A 339 -8.49 -0.68 17.87
N PHE A 340 -7.33 -0.14 18.24
CA PHE A 340 -6.52 -0.72 19.30
C PHE A 340 -7.19 -0.52 20.67
N ASP A 341 -7.21 -1.60 21.44
CA ASP A 341 -7.57 -1.65 22.85
C ASP A 341 -6.31 -1.86 23.72
N LEU A 342 -6.47 -1.84 25.05
CA LEU A 342 -5.33 -2.01 25.96
C LEU A 342 -4.62 -3.36 25.76
N ALA A 343 -5.37 -4.42 25.47
CA ALA A 343 -4.81 -5.76 25.28
C ALA A 343 -3.95 -5.83 24.02
N SER A 344 -4.44 -5.28 22.90
CA SER A 344 -3.71 -5.24 21.64
C SER A 344 -2.53 -4.27 21.67
N LEU A 345 -2.60 -3.16 22.43
CA LEU A 345 -1.42 -2.30 22.69
C LEU A 345 -0.36 -3.00 23.55
N GLY A 346 -0.77 -3.74 24.59
CA GLY A 346 0.14 -4.53 25.39
C GLY A 346 0.85 -5.60 24.55
N GLU A 347 0.10 -6.29 23.68
CA GLU A 347 0.65 -7.27 22.73
C GLU A 347 1.62 -6.62 21.74
N LEU A 348 1.24 -5.49 21.16
CA LEU A 348 2.07 -4.70 20.27
C LEU A 348 3.38 -4.27 20.96
N GLY A 349 3.31 -3.80 22.21
CA GLY A 349 4.46 -3.44 23.00
C GLY A 349 5.41 -4.61 23.25
N ARG A 350 4.87 -5.79 23.58
CA ARG A 350 5.65 -7.01 23.79
C ARG A 350 6.37 -7.44 22.52
N LYS A 351 5.69 -7.42 21.37
CA LYS A 351 6.28 -7.74 20.06
C LYS A 351 7.40 -6.74 19.70
N VAL A 352 7.16 -5.44 19.88
CA VAL A 352 8.17 -4.40 19.59
C VAL A 352 9.36 -4.46 20.52
N ARG A 353 9.17 -4.71 21.83
CA ARG A 353 10.28 -4.98 22.77
C ARG A 353 11.11 -6.18 22.32
N GLY A 354 10.45 -7.25 21.86
CA GLY A 354 11.11 -8.43 21.29
C GLY A 354 11.98 -8.08 20.08
N VAL A 355 11.44 -7.33 19.12
CA VAL A 355 12.19 -6.85 17.94
C VAL A 355 13.37 -5.97 18.37
N TYR A 356 13.14 -5.01 19.27
CA TYR A 356 14.17 -4.12 19.79
C TYR A 356 15.33 -4.90 20.43
N GLY A 357 15.01 -5.90 21.26
CA GLY A 357 15.98 -6.74 21.95
C GLY A 357 16.96 -7.46 21.01
N THR A 358 16.57 -7.76 19.77
CA THR A 358 17.49 -8.35 18.78
C THR A 358 18.59 -7.40 18.28
N THR A 359 18.42 -6.10 18.52
CA THR A 359 19.35 -5.05 18.10
C THR A 359 19.96 -4.27 19.26
N ALA A 360 19.44 -4.47 20.47
CA ALA A 360 19.86 -3.79 21.69
C ALA A 360 21.29 -4.16 22.10
N ARG A 361 22.00 -3.21 22.73
CA ARG A 361 23.33 -3.47 23.31
C ARG A 361 23.21 -4.25 24.62
N ASN A 362 22.15 -3.99 25.38
CA ASN A 362 21.86 -4.53 26.70
C ASN A 362 20.45 -5.16 26.74
N PRO A 363 20.19 -6.23 25.97
CA PRO A 363 18.84 -6.80 25.80
C PRO A 363 18.23 -7.30 27.11
N GLU A 364 19.03 -7.87 28.01
CA GLU A 364 18.58 -8.35 29.32
C GLU A 364 18.06 -7.20 30.20
N ARG A 365 18.74 -6.04 30.18
CA ARG A 365 18.31 -4.85 30.91
C ARG A 365 17.01 -4.28 30.35
N VAL A 366 16.90 -4.25 29.02
CA VAL A 366 15.66 -3.85 28.34
C VAL A 366 14.50 -4.75 28.76
N ALA A 367 14.68 -6.08 28.72
CA ALA A 367 13.65 -7.03 29.14
C ALA A 367 13.28 -6.89 30.62
N ALA A 368 14.26 -6.65 31.50
CA ALA A 368 14.03 -6.53 32.94
C ALA A 368 13.36 -5.21 33.35
N ARG A 369 13.72 -4.09 32.72
CA ARG A 369 13.22 -2.74 33.09
C ARG A 369 11.93 -2.36 32.36
N ALA A 370 11.73 -2.86 31.14
CA ALA A 370 10.49 -2.74 30.38
C ALA A 370 9.76 -4.10 30.33
N ASP A 371 9.48 -4.67 31.51
CA ASP A 371 8.70 -5.90 31.66
C ASP A 371 7.24 -5.75 31.17
N ASP A 372 6.49 -6.84 31.11
CA ASP A 372 5.11 -6.84 30.58
C ASP A 372 4.19 -5.93 31.39
N ALA A 373 4.38 -5.85 32.71
CA ALA A 373 3.58 -4.97 33.56
C ALA A 373 3.84 -3.49 33.26
N TYR A 374 5.08 -3.11 32.96
CA TYR A 374 5.43 -1.76 32.52
C TYR A 374 4.81 -1.43 31.17
N LEU A 375 4.84 -2.35 30.21
CA LEU A 375 4.22 -2.13 28.90
C LEU A 375 2.72 -1.89 29.02
N ASP A 376 2.02 -2.66 29.86
CA ASP A 376 0.60 -2.48 30.14
C ASP A 376 0.32 -1.18 30.91
N GLU A 377 1.24 -0.74 31.78
CA GLU A 377 1.17 0.57 32.46
C GLU A 377 1.32 1.73 31.48
N LEU A 378 2.32 1.67 30.58
CA LEU A 378 2.53 2.68 29.54
C LEU A 378 1.34 2.75 28.58
N ALA A 379 0.80 1.60 28.16
CA ALA A 379 -0.39 1.54 27.32
C ALA A 379 -1.60 2.21 28.00
N ARG A 380 -1.81 1.94 29.29
CA ARG A 380 -2.85 2.62 30.10
C ARG A 380 -2.61 4.11 30.25
N ALA A 381 -1.37 4.53 30.48
CA ALA A 381 -1.03 5.94 30.63
C ALA A 381 -1.29 6.73 29.33
N VAL A 382 -0.85 6.21 28.18
CA VAL A 382 -1.10 6.81 26.86
C VAL A 382 -2.59 6.86 26.56
N THR A 383 -3.32 5.77 26.82
CA THR A 383 -4.78 5.71 26.63
C THR A 383 -5.53 6.69 27.52
N GLY A 384 -5.21 6.73 28.82
CA GLY A 384 -5.86 7.60 29.79
C GLY A 384 -5.60 9.07 29.51
N SER A 385 -4.40 9.40 28.99
CA SER A 385 -4.06 10.77 28.62
C SER A 385 -4.87 11.32 27.42
N LEU A 386 -5.48 10.45 26.62
CA LEU A 386 -6.35 10.77 25.47
C LEU A 386 -7.86 10.69 25.80
N GLY A 387 -8.23 10.75 27.09
CA GLY A 387 -9.63 10.84 27.51
C GLY A 387 -10.39 9.50 27.48
N GLY A 388 -9.70 8.36 27.57
CA GLY A 388 -10.32 7.04 27.74
C GLY A 388 -11.12 6.53 26.54
N ARG A 389 -11.12 7.24 25.41
CA ARG A 389 -11.78 6.80 24.17
C ARG A 389 -10.95 5.68 23.52
N THR A 390 -11.55 4.51 23.37
CA THR A 390 -11.01 3.35 22.66
C THR A 390 -10.82 3.67 21.17
N GLY A 391 -9.59 3.56 20.68
CA GLY A 391 -9.10 4.07 19.39
C GLY A 391 -7.68 4.64 19.49
N ILE A 392 -6.90 4.15 20.46
CA ILE A 392 -5.68 4.78 20.99
C ILE A 392 -4.58 4.73 19.95
N ALA A 393 -3.94 5.88 19.71
CA ALA A 393 -2.86 6.06 18.74
C ALA A 393 -1.70 5.06 18.92
N PRO A 394 -1.65 3.96 18.13
CA PRO A 394 -0.55 3.00 18.24
C PRO A 394 0.77 3.68 17.86
N ARG A 395 0.71 4.66 16.96
CA ARG A 395 1.86 5.49 16.54
C ARG A 395 2.52 6.20 17.72
N LEU A 396 1.73 6.88 18.54
CA LEU A 396 2.22 7.61 19.71
C LEU A 396 2.78 6.66 20.77
N TYR A 397 2.04 5.59 21.09
CA TYR A 397 2.49 4.57 22.03
C TYR A 397 3.83 3.96 21.61
N LEU A 398 3.97 3.57 20.34
CA LEU A 398 5.20 3.00 19.81
C LEU A 398 6.36 3.99 19.82
N ARG A 399 6.12 5.26 19.46
CA ARG A 399 7.14 6.30 19.51
C ARG A 399 7.65 6.51 20.94
N LYS A 400 6.75 6.62 21.93
CA LYS A 400 7.12 6.76 23.35
C LYS A 400 7.86 5.52 23.86
N LEU A 401 7.35 4.33 23.54
CA LEU A 401 8.00 3.08 23.93
C LEU A 401 9.43 3.00 23.39
N VAL A 402 9.65 3.23 22.10
CA VAL A 402 10.99 3.08 21.52
C VAL A 402 11.91 4.22 21.95
N ALA A 403 11.53 5.47 21.68
CA ALA A 403 12.42 6.63 21.81
C ALA A 403 12.62 7.09 23.27
N ASP A 404 11.57 7.02 24.08
CA ASP A 404 11.62 7.55 25.46
C ASP A 404 11.88 6.48 26.51
N VAL A 405 11.62 5.22 26.21
CA VAL A 405 11.79 4.11 27.16
C VAL A 405 12.92 3.18 26.73
N LEU A 406 12.77 2.43 25.65
CA LEU A 406 13.71 1.35 25.28
C LEU A 406 15.11 1.90 24.99
N ASP A 407 15.22 2.98 24.21
CA ASP A 407 16.51 3.63 23.92
C ASP A 407 17.23 4.12 25.17
N ARG A 408 16.49 4.66 26.14
CA ARG A 408 17.08 5.17 27.39
C ARG A 408 17.51 4.04 28.31
N ILE A 409 16.71 2.96 28.39
CA ILE A 409 17.11 1.75 29.12
C ILE A 409 18.36 1.14 28.48
N ASP A 410 18.44 1.08 27.15
CA ASP A 410 19.59 0.48 26.47
C ASP A 410 20.86 1.34 26.63
N THR A 411 20.71 2.66 26.69
CA THR A 411 21.83 3.62 26.76
C THR A 411 22.34 3.87 28.19
N PHE A 412 21.45 4.03 29.16
CA PHE A 412 21.78 4.50 30.51
C PHE A 412 21.57 3.40 31.55
N ASP A 413 22.64 3.03 32.25
CA ASP A 413 22.66 1.91 33.20
C ASP A 413 21.75 2.12 34.42
N ASP A 414 21.60 3.38 34.84
CA ASP A 414 20.84 3.82 36.01
C ASP A 414 19.41 4.26 35.68
N PHE A 415 19.02 4.29 34.40
CA PHE A 415 17.68 4.69 33.99
C PHE A 415 16.64 3.62 34.36
N ASP A 416 15.71 3.99 35.24
CA ASP A 416 14.53 3.21 35.58
C ASP A 416 13.29 3.95 35.05
N PRO A 417 12.58 3.40 34.05
CA PRO A 417 11.45 4.09 33.44
C PRO A 417 10.27 4.30 34.41
N ARG A 418 10.21 3.57 35.54
CA ARG A 418 9.17 3.78 36.57
C ARG A 418 9.48 4.94 37.52
N ARG A 419 10.74 5.36 37.58
CA ARG A 419 11.20 6.44 38.48
C ARG A 419 11.57 7.71 37.74
N HIS A 420 12.13 7.56 36.54
CA HIS A 420 12.80 8.64 35.82
C HIS A 420 12.04 9.08 34.56
N TYR A 421 10.96 8.39 34.17
CA TYR A 421 10.12 8.78 33.05
C TYR A 421 8.70 9.10 33.49
N THR A 422 8.27 10.31 33.16
CA THR A 422 6.88 10.74 33.26
C THR A 422 6.35 10.94 31.86
N LEU A 423 5.24 10.29 31.51
CA LEU A 423 4.62 10.47 30.21
C LEU A 423 4.19 11.94 30.03
N THR A 424 4.79 12.60 29.04
CA THR A 424 4.39 13.94 28.59
C THR A 424 3.84 13.85 27.18
N LEU A 425 2.71 14.53 26.95
CA LEU A 425 2.12 14.71 25.62
C LEU A 425 2.36 16.14 25.16
N ASP A 426 3.20 16.30 24.14
CA ASP A 426 3.32 17.57 23.44
C ASP A 426 2.32 17.60 22.28
N THR A 427 1.62 18.72 22.10
CA THR A 427 0.67 18.92 21.00
C THR A 427 1.32 18.79 19.63
N ALA A 428 2.63 19.04 19.51
CA ALA A 428 3.40 18.83 18.28
C ALA A 428 3.60 17.35 17.92
N GLU A 429 3.44 16.42 18.87
CA GLU A 429 3.55 14.98 18.62
C GLU A 429 2.24 14.36 18.15
N LEU A 430 1.14 15.09 18.37
CA LEU A 430 -0.22 14.63 18.13
C LEU A 430 -0.68 14.96 16.71
N ASP A 431 -1.21 13.96 16.00
CA ASP A 431 -1.95 14.21 14.76
C ASP A 431 -3.28 14.95 15.03
N GLU A 432 -4.01 15.32 13.98
CA GLU A 432 -5.26 16.08 14.14
C GLU A 432 -6.31 15.33 14.98
N VAL A 433 -6.36 14.01 14.84
CA VAL A 433 -7.33 13.17 15.55
C VAL A 433 -6.92 13.01 17.00
N GLU A 434 -5.64 12.76 17.25
CA GLU A 434 -5.03 12.69 18.57
C GLU A 434 -5.16 14.03 19.32
N ARG A 435 -4.97 15.17 18.63
CA ARG A 435 -5.19 16.51 19.20
C ARG A 435 -6.64 16.72 19.59
N ASN A 436 -7.58 16.34 18.72
CA ASN A 436 -9.00 16.43 19.03
C ASN A 436 -9.40 15.50 20.20
N ALA A 437 -8.76 14.33 20.32
CA ALA A 437 -8.96 13.44 21.45
C ALA A 437 -8.45 14.04 22.77
N ALA A 438 -7.24 14.61 22.76
CA ALA A 438 -6.61 15.25 23.91
C ALA A 438 -7.31 16.55 24.33
N ALA A 439 -7.80 17.36 23.38
CA ALA A 439 -8.44 18.65 23.65
C ALA A 439 -9.78 18.51 24.40
N VAL A 440 -10.51 17.40 24.21
CA VAL A 440 -11.76 17.13 24.95
C VAL A 440 -11.53 17.04 26.46
N ARG A 441 -10.33 16.64 26.91
CA ARG A 441 -9.96 16.69 28.34
C ARG A 441 -9.83 18.11 28.89
N ALA A 442 -9.42 19.08 28.08
CA ALA A 442 -9.26 20.47 28.52
C ALA A 442 -10.59 21.23 28.61
N GLY A 443 -11.63 20.74 27.92
CA GLY A 443 -12.98 21.33 27.90
C GLY A 443 -13.91 20.91 29.04
N ASP A 444 -13.53 19.91 29.84
CA ASP A 444 -14.32 19.43 31.00
C ASP A 444 -14.10 20.27 32.28
N VAL A 445 -13.62 21.50 32.15
CA VAL A 445 -13.66 22.48 33.26
C VAL A 445 -15.01 23.19 33.21
N HIS A 446 -15.82 22.97 34.25
CA HIS A 446 -17.12 23.57 34.50
C HIS A 446 -17.22 25.04 34.05
N LEU A 447 -18.18 25.31 33.15
CA LEU A 447 -18.85 26.61 33.08
C LEU A 447 -19.60 26.81 34.39
N GLU A 448 -19.03 27.59 35.30
CA GLU A 448 -19.81 28.32 36.30
C GLU A 448 -20.03 29.74 35.79
N LEU A 449 -21.28 30.01 35.42
CA LEU A 449 -21.81 31.37 35.29
C LEU A 449 -21.82 32.02 36.68
N PRO A 450 -21.40 33.29 36.75
CA PRO A 450 -22.29 34.33 37.28
C PRO A 450 -22.95 35.15 36.17
#